data_AF-A0A520KI43-F1
#
_entry.id   AF-A0A520KI43-F1
#
_cell.length_a   1.000
_cell.length_b   1.000
_cell.length_c   1.000
_cell.angle_alpha   90.00
_cell.angle_beta   90.00
_cell.angle_gamma   90.00
#
_symmetry.space_group_name_H-M   'P 1'
#
loop_
_entity.id
_entity.type
_entity.pdbx_description
1 polymer ?
#
loop_
_entity_poly.entity_id
_entity_poly.type
_entity_poly.pdbx_seq_one_letter_code
_entity_poly.pdbx_strand_id
1 'polypeptide(L)'
;MKNLNLSDNLNKAASFTGKVFSDIGNLILLIVLNIIPIVNLIVLGYMAKIIRESPDEPPKLSDYGKLFVDGLLVLIAGLIYAIVPLIVIIAGFLMTGFSIGGFGMASPFARLAVGGLVIVALVLLFIFMLF
;
A
#
# COMPACT_ATOMS: atom_id res chain seq x y z
N MET A 1 -13.25 27.59 5.89
CA MET A 1 -12.57 26.70 4.92
C MET A 1 -11.07 26.92 5.08
N LYS A 2 -10.29 25.87 5.36
CA LYS A 2 -8.83 25.97 5.50
C LYS A 2 -8.27 26.34 4.12
N ASN A 3 -7.63 27.51 3.99
CA ASN A 3 -7.00 27.90 2.74
C ASN A 3 -5.95 26.85 2.36
N LEU A 4 -6.20 26.10 1.28
CA LEU A 4 -5.29 25.09 0.74
C LEU A 4 -4.20 25.79 -0.09
N ASN A 5 -3.35 26.56 0.59
CA ASN A 5 -2.17 27.13 -0.05
C ASN A 5 -1.16 26.00 -0.28
N LEU A 6 -0.90 25.71 -1.56
CA LEU A 6 0.02 24.65 -1.95
C LEU A 6 1.43 24.89 -1.38
N SER A 7 1.88 26.15 -1.40
CA SER A 7 3.18 26.56 -0.84
C SER A 7 3.28 26.26 0.67
N ASP A 8 2.20 26.49 1.43
CA ASP A 8 2.20 26.25 2.88
C ASP A 8 2.23 24.75 3.19
N ASN A 9 1.48 23.94 2.43
CA ASN A 9 1.47 22.48 2.59
C ASN A 9 2.82 21.85 2.20
N LEU A 10 3.44 22.32 1.11
CA LEU A 10 4.76 21.85 0.68
C LEU A 10 5.84 22.24 1.69
N ASN A 11 5.82 23.47 2.21
CA ASN A 11 6.75 23.88 3.25
C ASN A 11 6.59 23.07 4.53
N LYS A 12 5.35 22.78 4.94
CA LYS A 12 5.07 21.90 6.08
C LYS A 12 5.61 20.49 5.86
N ALA A 13 5.31 19.88 4.72
CA ALA A 13 5.82 18.55 4.39
C ALA A 13 7.36 18.50 4.38
N ALA A 14 8.01 19.46 3.72
CA ALA A 14 9.47 19.55 3.66
C ALA A 14 10.10 19.73 5.06
N SER A 15 9.52 20.60 5.89
CA SER A 15 9.97 20.81 7.27
C SER A 15 9.78 19.55 8.12
N PHE A 16 8.67 18.83 7.95
CA PHE A 16 8.39 17.59 8.65
C PHE A 16 9.39 16.50 8.27
N THR A 17 9.67 16.33 6.97
CA THR A 17 10.71 15.42 6.49
C THR A 17 12.07 15.76 7.12
N GLY A 18 12.46 17.04 7.14
CA GLY A 18 13.70 17.47 7.80
C GLY A 18 13.78 17.11 9.28
N LYS A 19 12.66 17.24 10.02
CA LYS A 19 12.57 16.82 11.43
C LYS A 19 12.72 15.31 11.61
N VAL A 20 12.16 14.49 10.70
CA VAL A 20 12.33 13.02 10.74
C VAL A 20 13.82 12.63 10.66
N PHE A 21 14.58 13.27 9.77
CA PHE A 21 16.02 13.01 9.64
C PHE A 21 16.87 13.57 10.79
N SER A 22 16.37 14.60 11.47
CA SER A 22 17.06 15.21 12.62
C SER A 22 16.98 14.35 13.88
N ASP A 23 15.93 13.55 14.04
CA ASP A 23 15.80 12.59 15.14
C ASP A 23 16.50 11.26 14.78
N ILE A 24 17.83 11.27 14.89
CA ILE A 24 18.70 10.13 14.55
C ILE A 24 18.31 8.86 15.34
N GLY A 25 17.85 9.02 16.60
CA GLY A 25 17.43 7.88 17.43
C GLY A 25 16.23 7.16 16.83
N ASN A 26 15.19 7.92 16.49
CA ASN A 26 13.99 7.39 15.84
C ASN A 26 14.32 6.85 14.43
N LEU A 27 15.18 7.55 13.67
CA LEU A 27 15.58 7.16 12.32
C LEU A 27 16.33 5.83 12.29
N ILE A 28 17.34 5.65 13.16
CA ILE A 28 18.09 4.40 13.27
C ILE A 28 17.15 3.27 13.67
N LEU A 29 16.22 3.53 14.58
CA LEU A 29 15.27 2.52 15.01
C LEU A 29 14.34 2.12 13.86
N LEU A 30 13.81 3.06 13.08
CA LEU A 30 13.06 2.75 11.85
C LEU A 30 13.88 1.93 10.85
N ILE A 31 15.16 2.25 10.64
CA ILE A 31 16.05 1.53 9.73
C ILE A 31 16.27 0.09 10.23
N VAL A 32 16.60 -0.09 11.50
CA VAL A 32 16.82 -1.42 12.10
C VAL A 32 15.53 -2.25 12.10
N LEU A 33 14.40 -1.63 12.41
CA LEU A 33 13.08 -2.25 12.32
C LEU A 33 12.74 -2.68 10.88
N ASN A 34 13.24 -1.99 9.85
CA ASN A 34 12.98 -2.36 8.45
C ASN A 34 13.80 -3.56 7.95
N ILE A 35 14.91 -3.90 8.63
CA ILE A 35 15.78 -5.04 8.27
C ILE A 35 15.07 -6.38 8.56
N ILE A 36 14.15 -6.43 9.54
CA ILE A 36 13.40 -7.64 9.90
C ILE A 36 12.03 -7.59 9.21
N PRO A 37 11.73 -8.48 8.24
CA PRO A 37 10.51 -8.38 7.43
C PRO A 37 9.19 -8.31 8.21
N ILE A 38 9.11 -9.00 9.36
CA ILE A 38 7.93 -9.01 10.23
C ILE A 38 7.69 -7.65 10.92
N VAL A 39 8.76 -6.89 11.10
CA VAL A 39 8.77 -5.63 11.84
C VAL A 39 8.39 -4.44 10.92
N ASN A 40 8.32 -4.66 9.61
CA ASN A 40 7.74 -3.70 8.64
C ASN A 40 6.30 -3.29 8.98
N LEU A 41 5.54 -4.14 9.68
CA LEU A 41 4.22 -3.79 10.19
C LEU A 41 4.28 -2.64 11.21
N ILE A 42 5.32 -2.56 12.04
CA ILE A 42 5.50 -1.45 12.97
C ILE A 42 5.71 -0.15 12.21
N VAL A 43 6.48 -0.18 11.12
CA VAL A 43 6.71 0.97 10.26
C VAL A 43 5.40 1.42 9.60
N LEU A 44 4.62 0.48 9.07
CA LEU A 44 3.29 0.79 8.50
C LEU A 44 2.34 1.40 9.53
N GLY A 45 2.30 0.85 10.75
CA GLY A 45 1.48 1.42 11.82
C GLY A 45 1.96 2.79 12.29
N TYR A 46 3.27 3.05 12.26
CA TYR A 46 3.84 4.36 12.53
C TYR A 46 3.43 5.38 11.46
N MET A 47 3.48 5.00 10.18
CA MET A 47 2.96 5.83 9.08
C MET A 47 1.46 6.10 9.25
N ALA A 48 0.67 5.08 9.62
CA ALA A 48 -0.76 5.23 9.89
C ALA A 48 -1.03 6.21 11.03
N LYS A 49 -0.22 6.17 12.10
CA LYS A 49 -0.29 7.10 13.23
C LYS A 49 -0.02 8.54 12.78
N ILE A 50 1.01 8.78 11.96
CA ILE A 50 1.32 10.12 11.42
C ILE A 50 0.14 10.64 10.59
N ILE A 51 -0.41 9.83 9.69
CA ILE A 51 -1.53 10.24 8.83
C ILE A 51 -2.77 10.56 9.68
N ARG A 52 -3.09 9.69 10.66
CA ARG A 52 -4.26 9.84 11.54
C ARG A 52 -4.19 11.07 12.43
N GLU A 53 -3.03 11.32 13.03
CA GLU A 53 -2.86 12.37 14.04
C GLU A 53 -2.36 13.70 13.42
N SER A 54 -1.82 13.65 12.19
CA SER A 54 -1.25 14.80 11.46
C SER A 54 -0.41 15.74 12.35
N PRO A 55 0.56 15.22 13.14
CA PRO A 55 1.31 16.04 14.08
C PRO A 55 2.31 16.96 13.36
N ASP A 56 2.61 18.13 13.94
CA ASP A 56 3.61 19.07 13.41
C ASP A 56 5.07 18.58 13.64
N GLU A 57 5.24 17.53 14.44
CA GLU A 57 6.52 16.88 14.74
C GLU A 57 6.41 15.37 14.63
N PRO A 58 7.48 14.67 14.22
CA PRO A 58 7.49 13.21 14.15
C PRO A 58 7.20 12.62 15.54
N PRO A 59 6.18 11.75 15.70
CA PRO A 59 5.89 11.14 16.98
C PRO A 59 7.06 10.24 17.40
N LYS A 60 7.33 10.17 18.71
CA LYS A 60 8.32 9.21 19.22
C LYS A 60 7.85 7.78 18.93
N LEU A 61 8.79 6.89 18.58
CA LEU A 61 8.53 5.44 18.49
C LEU A 61 8.36 4.88 19.90
N SER A 62 7.14 5.00 20.41
CA SER A 62 6.67 4.33 21.63
C SER A 62 5.59 3.31 21.25
N ASP A 63 5.32 2.39 22.17
CA ASP A 63 4.20 1.45 22.05
C ASP A 63 4.27 0.56 20.80
N TYR A 64 5.41 -0.09 20.59
CA TYR A 64 5.67 -1.01 19.46
C TYR A 64 4.54 -2.02 19.22
N GLY A 65 3.91 -2.54 20.28
CA GLY A 65 2.77 -3.46 20.17
C GLY A 65 1.53 -2.79 19.54
N LYS A 66 1.24 -1.54 19.90
CA LYS A 66 0.14 -0.79 19.29
C LYS A 66 0.45 -0.46 17.83
N LEU A 67 1.68 -0.04 17.53
CA LEU A 67 2.12 0.22 16.16
C LEU A 67 2.06 -1.04 15.30
N PHE A 68 2.42 -2.20 15.84
CA PHE A 68 2.28 -3.47 15.14
C PHE A 68 0.81 -3.79 14.79
N VAL A 69 -0.11 -3.61 15.75
CA VAL A 69 -1.55 -3.82 15.53
C VAL A 69 -2.11 -2.82 14.52
N ASP A 70 -1.75 -1.54 14.63
CA ASP A 70 -2.16 -0.49 13.68
C ASP A 70 -1.66 -0.83 12.26
N GLY A 71 -0.43 -1.32 12.12
CA GLY A 71 0.12 -1.77 10.83
C GLY A 71 -0.56 -3.03 10.29
N LEU A 72 -0.92 -3.98 11.15
CA LEU A 72 -1.68 -5.17 10.76
C LEU A 72 -3.08 -4.79 10.26
N LEU A 73 -3.74 -3.82 10.89
CA LEU A 73 -5.03 -3.30 10.43
C LEU A 73 -4.92 -2.63 9.06
N VAL A 74 -3.85 -1.87 8.81
CA VAL A 74 -3.57 -1.29 7.48
C VAL A 74 -3.32 -2.39 6.44
N LEU A 75 -2.54 -3.41 6.77
CA LEU A 75 -2.33 -4.55 5.88
C LEU A 75 -3.65 -5.26 5.54
N ILE A 76 -4.49 -5.52 6.55
CA ILE A 76 -5.81 -6.14 6.36
C ILE A 76 -6.69 -5.27 5.47
N ALA A 77 -6.74 -3.95 5.72
CA ALA A 77 -7.48 -3.03 4.86
C ALA A 77 -6.97 -3.07 3.41
N GLY A 78 -5.65 -3.06 3.22
CA GLY A 78 -5.02 -3.22 1.90
C GLY A 78 -5.42 -4.52 1.21
N LEU A 79 -5.37 -5.65 1.93
CA LEU A 79 -5.82 -6.95 1.43
C LEU A 79 -7.29 -6.93 1.03
N ILE A 80 -8.17 -6.33 1.84
CA ILE A 80 -9.61 -6.20 1.53
C ILE A 80 -9.81 -5.42 0.23
N TYR A 81 -9.12 -4.29 0.04
CA TYR A 81 -9.19 -3.52 -1.20
C TYR A 81 -8.61 -4.28 -2.41
N ALA A 82 -7.55 -5.07 -2.19
CA ALA A 82 -6.94 -5.92 -3.22
C ALA A 82 -7.84 -7.09 -3.67
N ILE A 83 -8.89 -7.44 -2.90
CA ILE A 83 -9.86 -8.48 -3.30
C ILE A 83 -10.54 -8.12 -4.63
N VAL A 84 -10.88 -6.85 -4.85
CA VAL A 84 -11.60 -6.43 -6.08
C VAL A 84 -10.80 -6.75 -7.35
N PRO A 85 -9.56 -6.26 -7.53
CA PRO A 85 -8.77 -6.61 -8.70
C PRO A 85 -8.46 -8.12 -8.75
N LEU A 86 -8.27 -8.78 -7.60
CA LEU A 86 -8.03 -10.22 -7.56
C LEU A 86 -9.23 -11.03 -8.08
N ILE A 87 -10.46 -10.65 -7.73
CA ILE A 87 -11.68 -11.27 -8.26
C ILE A 87 -11.75 -11.10 -9.77
N VAL A 88 -11.44 -9.92 -10.29
CA VAL A 88 -11.44 -9.66 -11.75
C VAL A 88 -10.42 -10.55 -12.46
N ILE A 89 -9.22 -10.70 -11.89
CA ILE A 89 -8.18 -11.59 -12.42
C ILE A 89 -8.67 -13.04 -12.42
N ILE A 90 -9.16 -13.54 -11.27
CA ILE A 90 -9.64 -14.93 -11.14
C ILE A 90 -10.81 -15.20 -12.09
N ALA A 91 -11.80 -14.30 -12.15
CA ALA A 91 -12.93 -14.42 -13.06
C ALA A 91 -12.47 -14.44 -14.53
N GLY A 92 -11.51 -13.58 -14.89
CA GLY A 92 -10.92 -13.58 -16.22
C GLY A 92 -10.26 -14.91 -16.57
N PHE A 93 -9.43 -15.45 -15.67
CA PHE A 93 -8.79 -16.75 -15.84
C PHE A 93 -9.80 -17.89 -15.99
N LEU A 94 -10.85 -17.93 -15.16
CA LEU A 94 -11.90 -18.93 -15.23
C LEU A 94 -12.70 -18.86 -16.55
N MET A 95 -13.05 -17.65 -17.00
CA MET A 95 -13.81 -17.43 -18.23
C MET A 95 -13.04 -17.79 -19.51
N THR A 96 -11.71 -17.59 -19.52
CA THR A 96 -10.86 -17.99 -20.66
C THR A 96 -10.54 -19.48 -20.72
N GLY A 97 -10.94 -20.24 -19.68
CA GLY A 97 -10.63 -21.65 -19.52
C GLY A 97 -9.22 -21.83 -18.99
N PHE A 98 -9.10 -22.24 -17.73
CA PHE A 98 -7.84 -22.68 -17.14
C PHE A 98 -7.45 -24.04 -17.75
N SER A 99 -6.95 -24.04 -18.98
CA SER A 99 -6.40 -25.22 -19.63
C SER A 99 -4.89 -25.16 -19.51
N ILE A 100 -4.30 -26.04 -18.70
CA ILE A 100 -2.84 -26.29 -18.58
C ILE A 100 -2.33 -26.94 -19.90
N GLY A 101 -2.62 -26.32 -21.04
CA GLY A 101 -2.48 -26.90 -22.38
C GLY A 101 -3.05 -26.06 -23.53
N GLY A 102 -3.50 -24.81 -23.29
CA GLY A 102 -3.73 -23.82 -24.36
C GLY A 102 -5.04 -23.92 -25.18
N PHE A 103 -5.86 -24.96 -25.00
CA PHE A 103 -7.12 -25.13 -25.73
C PHE A 103 -8.37 -25.02 -24.84
N GLY A 104 -8.75 -23.79 -24.46
CA GLY A 104 -10.07 -23.49 -23.91
C GLY A 104 -11.16 -23.40 -24.99
N MET A 105 -12.42 -23.66 -24.68
CA MET A 105 -13.52 -23.57 -25.67
C MET A 105 -13.93 -22.13 -26.05
N ALA A 106 -13.32 -21.10 -25.44
CA ALA A 106 -13.62 -19.71 -25.72
C ALA A 106 -13.04 -19.25 -27.08
N SER A 107 -13.83 -18.48 -27.83
CA SER A 107 -13.42 -17.92 -29.12
C SER A 107 -12.18 -17.02 -28.97
N PRO A 108 -11.31 -16.91 -30.01
CA PRO A 108 -10.12 -16.06 -29.95
C PRO A 108 -10.41 -14.61 -29.56
N PHE A 109 -11.54 -14.06 -30.02
CA PHE A 109 -11.99 -12.71 -29.67
C PHE A 109 -12.36 -12.57 -28.19
N ALA A 110 -13.03 -13.56 -27.60
CA ALA A 110 -13.37 -13.55 -26.17
C ALA A 110 -12.11 -13.62 -25.30
N ARG A 111 -11.09 -14.39 -25.72
CA ARG A 111 -9.80 -14.47 -25.00
C ARG A 111 -9.04 -13.14 -25.04
N LEU A 112 -9.05 -12.42 -26.16
CA LEU A 112 -8.41 -11.11 -26.26
C LEU A 112 -9.09 -10.07 -25.38
N ALA A 113 -10.43 -10.03 -25.36
CA ALA A 113 -11.19 -9.11 -24.53
C ALA A 113 -10.94 -9.34 -23.03
N VAL A 114 -10.99 -10.60 -22.59
CA VAL A 114 -10.74 -10.96 -21.18
C VAL A 114 -9.27 -10.78 -20.82
N GLY A 115 -8.34 -11.11 -21.72
CA GLY A 115 -6.91 -10.85 -21.52
C GLY A 115 -6.61 -9.37 -21.30
N GLY A 116 -7.25 -8.48 -22.07
CA GLY A 116 -7.15 -7.04 -21.86
C GLY A 116 -7.64 -6.60 -20.48
N LEU A 117 -8.79 -7.13 -20.02
CA LEU A 117 -9.32 -6.86 -18.68
C LEU A 117 -8.39 -7.36 -17.56
N VAL A 118 -7.79 -8.55 -17.72
CA VAL A 118 -6.83 -9.10 -16.75
C VAL A 118 -5.56 -8.23 -16.69
N ILE A 119 -5.06 -7.75 -17.84
CA ILE A 119 -3.91 -6.83 -17.87
C ILE A 119 -4.24 -5.54 -17.13
N VAL A 120 -5.42 -4.94 -17.36
CA VAL A 120 -5.84 -3.74 -16.63
C VAL A 120 -5.93 -4.02 -15.13
N ALA A 121 -6.51 -5.15 -14.72
CA ALA A 121 -6.61 -5.53 -13.32
C ALA A 121 -5.23 -5.76 -12.66
N LEU A 122 -4.26 -6.33 -13.40
CA LEU A 122 -2.88 -6.47 -12.94
C LEU A 122 -2.18 -5.12 -12.78
N VAL A 123 -2.38 -4.19 -13.71
CA VAL A 123 -1.85 -2.82 -13.61
C VAL A 123 -2.45 -2.11 -12.40
N LEU A 124 -3.77 -2.21 -12.18
CA LEU A 124 -4.44 -1.63 -11.02
C LEU A 124 -3.94 -2.25 -9.71
N LEU A 125 -3.76 -3.58 -9.66
CA LEU A 125 -3.20 -4.27 -8.50
C LEU A 125 -1.76 -3.80 -8.22
N PHE A 126 -0.93 -3.68 -9.26
CA PHE A 126 0.45 -3.23 -9.13
C PHE A 126 0.53 -1.78 -8.62
N ILE A 127 -0.27 -0.88 -9.20
CA ILE A 127 -0.42 0.50 -8.73
C ILE A 127 -0.85 0.49 -7.26
N PHE A 128 -1.88 -0.26 -6.90
CA PHE A 128 -2.38 -0.34 -5.53
C PHE A 128 -1.35 -0.88 -4.53
N MET A 129 -0.47 -1.82 -4.92
CA MET A 129 0.59 -2.34 -4.06
C MET A 129 1.80 -1.40 -3.91
N LEU A 130 1.94 -0.40 -4.80
CA LEU A 130 3.03 0.58 -4.74
C LEU A 130 2.72 1.78 -3.84
N PHE A 131 1.46 2.04 -3.52
CA PHE A 131 0.99 3.14 -2.68
C PHE A 131 0.57 2.63 -1.28
#